data_AF-A0A4Y7L0F7-F1
#
_entry.id   AF-A0A4Y7L0F7-F1
#
_cell.length_a   1.000
_cell.length_b   1.000
_cell.length_c   1.000
_cell.angle_alpha   90.00
_cell.angle_beta   90.00
_cell.angle_gamma   90.00
#
_symmetry.space_group_name_H-M   'P 1'
#
loop_
_entity.id
_entity.type
_entity.pdbx_description
1 polymer ?
#
loop_
_entity_poly.entity_id
_entity_poly.type
_entity_poly.pdbx_seq_one_letter_code
_entity_poly.pdbx_strand_id
1 'polypeptide(L)'
;MHDLELHKSFAPVVARILRIEYFAEKILNDIWPLSRWSIFQSDQVVGLKSIAAYRSGLEINPNVSKLLVVCLDVGLEVPKLSVHGMTSSVKELLELAPTKKVVFSSDGYAFPETFYLGAKRAREVVAFVLRDACGDGDLTVSEGIVFVRVILVDDSVQYRCRVIPVKCFYDVARHNGVGLTFAIMGMTSFSDGPADGTDLTGMGEIRLMPDLLAKRTVPWSRQEEMVLTDMELKPGEAWEYYPRENLRKGVKSSKDEFNLEMNAGFENELHLLRAILRYALNDIASGCHVHLSLSRSGNNMFMGSNDGSSQYGMSKTAEEFMAGVFSHLSSVLAFISPHPK
;
A
#
# COMPACT_ATOMS: atom_id res chain seq x y z
N MET A 1 17.42 29.13 -8.22
CA MET A 1 17.86 29.39 -9.61
C MET A 1 19.15 28.63 -9.86
N HIS A 2 19.15 27.32 -9.57
CA HIS A 2 20.27 26.42 -9.86
C HIS A 2 19.82 25.42 -10.91
N ASP A 3 20.71 25.22 -11.89
CA ASP A 3 20.77 24.12 -12.85
C ASP A 3 19.92 24.13 -14.13
N LEU A 4 19.93 25.28 -14.82
CA LEU A 4 19.63 25.29 -16.26
C LEU A 4 20.81 24.71 -17.09
N GLU A 5 22.05 24.90 -16.63
CA GLU A 5 23.26 24.49 -17.36
C GLU A 5 23.49 22.97 -17.34
N LEU A 6 23.20 22.29 -16.23
CA LEU A 6 23.32 20.82 -16.17
C LEU A 6 22.26 20.12 -17.03
N HIS A 7 21.05 20.69 -17.16
CA HIS A 7 20.04 20.17 -18.09
C HIS A 7 20.43 20.32 -19.57
N LYS A 8 21.16 21.38 -19.94
CA LYS A 8 21.66 21.58 -21.31
C LYS A 8 22.67 20.51 -21.75
N SER A 9 23.34 19.86 -20.80
CA SER A 9 24.24 18.73 -21.10
C SER A 9 23.50 17.46 -21.56
N PHE A 10 22.23 17.30 -21.18
CA PHE A 10 21.39 16.16 -21.57
C PHE A 10 20.40 16.49 -22.69
N ALA A 11 19.96 17.74 -22.78
CA ALA A 11 19.05 18.23 -23.82
C ALA A 11 19.54 19.62 -24.31
N PRO A 12 20.12 19.74 -25.50
CA PRO A 12 20.86 20.95 -25.93
C PRO A 12 19.97 22.21 -26.09
N VAL A 13 18.65 22.06 -26.07
CA VAL A 13 17.69 23.17 -26.09
C VAL A 13 16.80 23.08 -24.86
N VAL A 14 17.12 23.88 -23.83
CA VAL A 14 16.29 24.06 -22.63
C VAL A 14 15.73 25.47 -22.66
N ALA A 15 14.41 25.59 -22.76
CA ALA A 15 13.71 26.86 -22.81
C ALA A 15 12.58 26.90 -21.77
N ARG A 16 12.20 28.12 -21.38
CA ARG A 16 11.22 28.32 -20.30
C ARG A 16 9.81 28.17 -20.85
N ILE A 17 9.08 27.17 -20.35
CA ILE A 17 7.68 26.94 -20.71
C ILE A 17 6.78 27.79 -19.81
N LEU A 18 5.88 28.58 -20.41
CA LEU A 18 4.84 29.29 -19.68
C LEU A 18 3.61 28.39 -19.48
N ARG A 19 3.12 28.34 -18.23
CA ARG A 19 1.91 27.59 -17.87
C ARG A 19 0.65 28.33 -18.32
N ILE A 20 -0.21 27.65 -19.07
CA ILE A 20 -1.42 28.24 -19.66
C ILE A 20 -2.40 28.70 -18.57
N GLU A 21 -2.44 28.02 -17.42
CA GLU A 21 -3.35 28.33 -16.32
C GLU A 21 -3.05 29.67 -15.65
N TYR A 22 -1.76 30.02 -15.52
CA TYR A 22 -1.33 31.30 -14.93
C TYR A 22 -1.71 32.48 -15.84
N PHE A 23 -1.68 32.26 -17.16
CA PHE A 23 -2.08 33.25 -18.15
C PHE A 23 -3.61 33.42 -18.18
N ALA A 24 -4.36 32.32 -18.17
CA ALA A 24 -5.82 32.34 -18.11
C ALA A 24 -6.33 32.99 -16.80
N GLU A 25 -5.70 32.70 -15.66
CA GLU A 25 -6.02 33.34 -14.37
C GLU A 25 -5.82 34.86 -14.40
N LYS A 26 -4.79 35.35 -15.08
CA LYS A 26 -4.50 36.79 -15.23
C LYS A 26 -5.44 37.49 -16.20
N ILE A 27 -5.94 36.79 -17.23
CA ILE A 27 -6.91 37.33 -18.20
C ILE A 27 -8.32 37.34 -17.64
N LEU A 28 -8.72 36.27 -16.93
CA LEU A 28 -10.10 36.11 -16.46
C LEU A 28 -10.40 36.93 -15.20
N ASN A 29 -9.38 37.28 -14.41
CA ASN A 29 -9.57 38.02 -13.17
C ASN A 29 -9.26 39.54 -13.28
N ASP A 30 -8.63 40.01 -14.36
CA ASP A 30 -8.41 41.45 -14.65
C ASP A 30 -8.97 41.82 -16.03
N ILE A 31 -9.63 42.98 -16.17
CA ILE A 31 -10.10 43.51 -17.46
C ILE A 31 -8.89 44.00 -18.26
N TRP A 32 -8.27 43.11 -19.05
CA TRP A 32 -7.03 43.42 -19.78
C TRP A 32 -7.31 43.78 -21.25
N PRO A 33 -6.86 44.94 -21.76
CA PRO A 33 -7.02 45.28 -23.18
C PRO A 33 -6.11 44.40 -24.05
N LEU A 34 -6.64 43.96 -25.20
CA LEU A 34 -5.95 43.18 -26.26
C LEU A 34 -4.65 43.82 -26.81
N SER A 35 -4.27 45.02 -26.41
CA SER A 35 -3.07 45.73 -26.90
C SER A 35 -1.76 45.36 -26.18
N ARG A 36 -1.80 44.52 -25.13
CA ARG A 36 -0.61 44.13 -24.32
C ARG A 36 -0.08 42.72 -24.58
N TRP A 37 -0.38 42.12 -25.74
CA TRP A 37 0.17 40.83 -26.18
C TRP A 37 1.69 40.88 -26.52
N SER A 38 2.41 41.93 -26.13
CA SER A 38 3.87 42.04 -26.34
C SER A 38 4.71 41.14 -25.43
N ILE A 39 4.13 40.52 -24.38
CA ILE A 39 4.83 39.53 -23.53
C ILE A 39 5.11 38.22 -24.28
N PHE A 40 4.43 37.99 -25.41
CA PHE A 40 4.70 36.88 -26.33
C PHE A 40 6.03 37.04 -27.10
N GLN A 41 6.70 38.19 -27.01
CA GLN A 41 8.02 38.45 -27.63
C GLN A 41 9.15 38.35 -26.60
N SER A 42 9.19 37.26 -25.84
CA SER A 42 10.39 36.90 -25.07
C SER A 42 11.20 35.89 -25.89
N ASP A 43 12.44 36.24 -26.23
CA ASP A 43 13.38 35.39 -26.99
C ASP A 43 13.71 34.04 -26.30
N GLN A 44 13.14 33.76 -25.12
CA GLN A 44 13.40 32.58 -24.29
C GLN A 44 12.17 31.67 -24.06
N VAL A 45 10.99 32.02 -24.54
CA VAL A 45 9.78 31.18 -24.40
C VAL A 45 9.50 30.48 -25.73
N VAL A 46 9.69 29.16 -25.77
CA VAL A 46 9.53 28.37 -27.00
C VAL A 46 8.29 27.48 -27.01
N GLY A 47 7.44 27.54 -25.98
CA GLY A 47 6.24 26.71 -25.92
C GLY A 47 5.31 26.98 -24.74
N LEU A 48 4.05 26.67 -24.95
CA LEU A 48 2.97 26.64 -23.94
C LEU A 48 2.69 25.18 -23.60
N LYS A 49 2.56 24.84 -22.31
CA LYS A 49 2.25 23.48 -21.85
C LYS A 49 0.90 23.46 -21.16
N SER A 50 0.05 22.55 -21.61
CA SER A 50 -1.36 22.36 -21.22
C SER A 50 -1.59 21.26 -20.20
N ILE A 51 -0.64 20.32 -20.01
CA ILE A 51 -0.80 19.17 -19.12
C ILE A 51 0.33 19.16 -18.12
N ALA A 52 0.01 19.44 -16.86
CA ALA A 52 0.83 19.15 -15.70
C ALA A 52 -0.06 18.42 -14.68
N ALA A 53 0.26 17.17 -14.35
CA ALA A 53 -0.36 16.49 -13.22
C ALA A 53 0.02 17.28 -11.94
N TYR A 54 -0.95 17.92 -11.30
CA TYR A 54 -0.74 18.66 -10.07
C TYR A 54 -0.82 17.67 -8.90
N ARG A 55 0.32 17.36 -8.27
CA ARG A 55 0.29 16.71 -6.96
C ARG A 55 -0.33 17.68 -5.94
N SER A 56 -1.16 17.16 -5.03
CA SER A 56 -2.16 17.81 -4.14
C SER A 56 -1.78 19.05 -3.31
N GLY A 57 -0.72 19.80 -3.64
CA GLY A 57 -0.51 21.17 -3.15
C GLY A 57 0.36 21.31 -1.91
N LEU A 58 1.17 20.31 -1.53
CA LEU A 58 2.07 20.41 -0.38
C LEU A 58 3.54 20.18 -0.80
N GLU A 59 4.39 21.15 -0.41
CA GLU A 59 5.85 21.30 -0.53
C GLU A 59 6.64 20.37 -1.47
N ILE A 60 7.33 20.98 -2.44
CA ILE A 60 8.22 20.30 -3.37
C ILE A 60 9.59 20.07 -2.71
N ASN A 61 10.00 18.80 -2.60
CA ASN A 61 11.43 18.46 -2.59
C ASN A 61 11.88 18.30 -4.05
N PRO A 62 12.66 19.23 -4.63
CA PRO A 62 13.09 19.17 -6.02
C PRO A 62 14.16 18.09 -6.26
N ASN A 63 14.65 17.43 -5.21
CA ASN A 63 15.54 16.30 -5.34
C ASN A 63 14.71 15.06 -5.71
N VAL A 64 14.74 14.70 -6.99
CA VAL A 64 14.24 13.41 -7.47
C VAL A 64 15.09 12.31 -6.82
N SER A 65 14.61 11.74 -5.72
CA SER A 65 15.19 10.51 -5.19
C SER A 65 14.91 9.38 -6.19
N LYS A 66 15.87 8.47 -6.37
CA LYS A 66 15.83 7.35 -7.34
C LYS A 66 14.74 6.29 -7.04
N LEU A 67 13.76 6.61 -6.19
CA LEU A 67 12.66 5.76 -5.81
C LEU A 67 11.46 6.00 -6.73
N LEU A 68 10.88 4.92 -7.23
CA LEU A 68 9.65 4.96 -8.01
C LEU A 68 8.52 5.51 -7.13
N VAL A 69 7.95 6.66 -7.48
CA VAL A 69 6.82 7.25 -6.75
C VAL A 69 5.53 7.08 -7.54
N VAL A 70 4.79 6.01 -7.23
CA VAL A 70 3.42 5.78 -7.74
C VAL A 70 2.45 6.77 -7.06
N CYS A 71 1.60 7.38 -7.87
CA CYS A 71 0.57 8.34 -7.45
C CYS A 71 -0.76 7.98 -8.13
N LEU A 72 -1.86 8.25 -7.43
CA LEU A 72 -3.21 8.03 -7.92
C LEU A 72 -3.74 9.32 -8.52
N ASP A 73 -4.05 9.32 -9.81
CA ASP A 73 -4.57 10.48 -10.53
C ASP A 73 -6.10 10.49 -10.53
N VAL A 74 -6.67 11.64 -10.16
CA VAL A 74 -8.11 11.92 -10.12
C VAL A 74 -8.60 12.57 -11.43
N GLY A 75 -7.80 12.43 -12.49
CA GLY A 75 -8.13 12.93 -13.82
C GLY A 75 -9.45 12.36 -14.34
N LEU A 76 -10.14 13.17 -15.15
CA LEU A 76 -11.46 12.98 -15.76
C LEU A 76 -12.65 13.08 -14.80
N GLU A 77 -12.44 13.05 -13.50
CA GLU A 77 -13.51 13.23 -12.51
C GLU A 77 -13.75 14.71 -12.21
N VAL A 78 -12.67 15.48 -12.07
CA VAL A 78 -12.70 16.93 -11.87
C VAL A 78 -12.14 17.63 -13.12
N PRO A 79 -12.86 18.58 -13.76
CA PRO A 79 -14.10 19.24 -13.34
C PRO A 79 -15.38 18.66 -13.98
N LYS A 80 -15.35 17.42 -14.47
CA LYS A 80 -16.38 16.92 -15.40
C LYS A 80 -17.65 16.40 -14.70
N LEU A 81 -17.55 15.99 -13.43
CA LEU A 81 -18.71 15.54 -12.64
C LEU A 81 -19.49 16.72 -12.03
N SER A 82 -20.68 16.41 -11.51
CA SER A 82 -21.43 17.37 -10.67
C SER A 82 -20.63 17.72 -9.41
N VAL A 83 -20.96 18.83 -8.74
CA VAL A 83 -20.29 19.21 -7.48
C VAL A 83 -20.32 18.07 -6.46
N HIS A 84 -21.47 17.41 -6.34
CA HIS A 84 -21.63 16.25 -5.47
C HIS A 84 -20.76 15.07 -5.94
N GLY A 85 -20.78 14.74 -7.24
CA GLY A 85 -19.97 13.65 -7.79
C GLY A 85 -18.47 13.87 -7.59
N MET A 86 -17.98 15.08 -7.89
CA MET A 86 -16.57 15.44 -7.65
C MET A 86 -16.19 15.30 -6.18
N THR A 87 -17.03 15.78 -5.26
CA THR A 87 -16.78 15.67 -3.81
C THR A 87 -16.76 14.21 -3.35
N SER A 88 -17.72 13.40 -3.79
CA SER A 88 -17.79 11.97 -3.41
C SER A 88 -16.60 11.19 -3.94
N SER A 89 -16.23 11.36 -5.21
CA SER A 89 -15.06 10.68 -5.79
C SER A 89 -13.77 11.04 -5.06
N VAL A 90 -13.54 12.33 -4.76
CA VAL A 90 -12.36 12.76 -4.00
C VAL A 90 -12.37 12.22 -2.56
N LYS A 91 -13.55 12.11 -1.91
CA LYS A 91 -13.69 11.48 -0.58
C LYS A 91 -13.27 10.01 -0.63
N GLU A 92 -13.84 9.22 -1.54
CA GLU A 92 -13.52 7.80 -1.72
C GLU A 92 -12.03 7.59 -2.02
N LEU A 93 -11.45 8.40 -2.91
CA LEU A 93 -10.03 8.28 -3.28
C LEU A 93 -9.08 8.58 -2.11
N LEU A 94 -9.46 9.50 -1.23
CA LEU A 94 -8.69 9.79 -0.01
C LEU A 94 -8.80 8.68 1.05
N GLU A 95 -9.81 7.82 0.98
CA GLU A 95 -9.90 6.59 1.79
C GLU A 95 -9.05 5.45 1.19
N LEU A 96 -8.89 5.43 -0.14
CA LEU A 96 -8.16 4.38 -0.85
C LEU A 96 -6.65 4.64 -0.93
N ALA A 97 -6.23 5.90 -0.96
CA ALA A 97 -4.83 6.29 -1.13
C ALA A 97 -4.38 7.37 -0.13
N PRO A 98 -3.11 7.36 0.31
CA PRO A 98 -2.59 8.42 1.16
C PRO A 98 -2.76 9.80 0.50
N THR A 99 -3.17 10.82 1.25
CA THR A 99 -3.42 12.19 0.73
C THR A 99 -2.25 12.77 -0.07
N LYS A 100 -1.01 12.45 0.32
CA LYS A 100 0.23 12.88 -0.35
C LYS A 100 0.49 12.17 -1.69
N LYS A 101 -0.30 11.14 -2.00
CA LYS A 101 -0.18 10.31 -3.21
C LYS A 101 -1.33 10.52 -4.19
N VAL A 102 -2.39 11.23 -3.77
CA VAL A 102 -3.48 11.67 -4.64
C VAL A 102 -3.03 12.91 -5.42
N VAL A 103 -3.20 12.88 -6.73
CA VAL A 103 -2.83 13.95 -7.66
C VAL A 103 -4.02 14.26 -8.55
N PHE A 104 -4.15 15.48 -9.05
CA PHE A 104 -5.23 15.84 -9.95
C PHE A 104 -4.69 16.41 -11.26
N SER A 105 -5.40 16.13 -12.34
CA SER A 105 -5.27 16.81 -13.62
C SER A 105 -6.32 17.91 -13.74
N SER A 106 -6.03 18.98 -14.50
CA SER A 106 -7.05 20.00 -14.79
C SER A 106 -8.05 19.55 -15.86
N ASP A 107 -7.68 18.52 -16.64
CA ASP A 107 -8.44 17.97 -17.78
C ASP A 107 -9.02 19.03 -18.72
N GLY A 108 -8.28 20.14 -18.81
CA GLY A 108 -8.51 21.18 -19.79
C GLY A 108 -8.16 20.66 -21.19
N TYR A 109 -8.96 21.05 -22.17
CA TYR A 109 -8.73 20.74 -23.57
C TYR A 109 -9.26 21.88 -24.44
N ALA A 110 -8.59 22.13 -25.57
CA ALA A 110 -8.88 23.15 -26.58
C ALA A 110 -8.76 24.62 -26.11
N PHE A 111 -9.36 25.01 -24.99
CA PHE A 111 -9.47 26.41 -24.56
C PHE A 111 -8.74 26.67 -23.23
N PRO A 112 -7.89 27.71 -23.12
CA PRO A 112 -7.16 28.08 -21.90
C PRO A 112 -8.01 28.16 -20.63
N GLU A 113 -9.25 28.63 -20.77
CA GLU A 113 -10.23 28.80 -19.69
C GLU A 113 -10.60 27.46 -19.05
N THR A 114 -10.62 26.37 -19.81
CA THR A 114 -10.95 25.04 -19.30
C THR A 114 -9.87 24.50 -18.36
N PHE A 115 -8.60 24.82 -18.61
CA PHE A 115 -7.48 24.47 -17.73
C PHE A 115 -7.55 25.23 -16.41
N TYR A 116 -7.86 26.53 -16.48
CA TYR A 116 -8.05 27.36 -15.30
C TYR A 116 -9.25 26.89 -14.46
N LEU A 117 -10.40 26.68 -15.09
CA LEU A 117 -11.61 26.22 -14.43
C LEU A 117 -11.43 24.84 -13.80
N GLY A 118 -10.79 23.90 -14.50
CA GLY A 118 -10.43 22.59 -13.96
C GLY A 118 -9.55 22.67 -12.72
N ALA A 119 -8.45 23.43 -12.81
CA ALA A 119 -7.53 23.59 -11.69
C ALA A 119 -8.17 24.34 -10.50
N LYS A 120 -9.00 25.36 -10.76
CA LYS A 120 -9.76 26.06 -9.73
C LYS A 120 -10.74 25.11 -9.04
N ARG A 121 -11.49 24.33 -9.80
CA ARG A 121 -12.50 23.40 -9.27
C ARG A 121 -11.88 22.29 -8.45
N ALA A 122 -10.77 21.73 -8.89
CA ALA A 122 -10.02 20.73 -8.11
C ALA A 122 -9.56 21.28 -6.77
N ARG A 123 -9.00 22.50 -6.74
CA ARG A 123 -8.61 23.13 -5.47
C ARG A 123 -9.81 23.36 -4.56
N GLU A 124 -10.94 23.81 -5.09
CA GLU A 124 -12.16 24.03 -4.30
C GLU A 124 -12.69 22.72 -3.71
N VAL A 125 -12.80 21.67 -4.51
CA VAL A 125 -13.30 20.36 -4.08
C VAL A 125 -12.35 19.73 -3.07
N VAL A 126 -11.04 19.71 -3.34
CA VAL A 126 -10.04 19.17 -2.40
C VAL A 126 -10.05 19.97 -1.10
N ALA A 127 -10.08 21.30 -1.16
CA ALA A 127 -10.14 22.13 0.05
C ALA A 127 -11.45 21.93 0.84
N PHE A 128 -12.57 21.69 0.15
CA PHE A 128 -13.84 21.35 0.79
C PHE A 128 -13.75 20.00 1.49
N VAL A 129 -13.29 18.95 0.80
CA VAL A 129 -13.15 17.60 1.36
C VAL A 129 -12.19 17.58 2.54
N LEU A 130 -11.03 18.23 2.43
CA LEU A 130 -10.08 18.33 3.54
C LEU A 130 -10.63 19.14 4.72
N ARG A 131 -11.46 20.16 4.46
CA ARG A 131 -12.11 20.95 5.51
C ARG A 131 -13.20 20.17 6.22
N ASP A 132 -14.04 19.46 5.47
CA ASP A 132 -15.02 18.51 6.02
C ASP A 132 -14.30 17.50 6.90
N ALA A 133 -13.26 16.84 6.38
CA ALA A 133 -12.47 15.88 7.14
C ALA A 133 -11.82 16.48 8.40
N CYS A 134 -11.36 17.74 8.35
CA CYS A 134 -10.89 18.44 9.55
C CYS A 134 -12.03 18.78 10.53
N GLY A 135 -13.20 19.18 10.03
CA GLY A 135 -14.38 19.51 10.83
C GLY A 135 -14.99 18.29 11.53
N ASP A 136 -15.02 17.17 10.82
CA ASP A 136 -15.44 15.85 11.32
C ASP A 136 -14.37 15.25 12.26
N GLY A 137 -13.14 15.78 12.22
CA GLY A 137 -12.00 15.38 13.03
C GLY A 137 -11.21 14.19 12.49
N ASP A 138 -11.51 13.75 11.26
CA ASP A 138 -10.76 12.72 10.55
C ASP A 138 -9.31 13.14 10.26
N LEU A 139 -9.09 14.45 10.04
CA LEU A 139 -7.76 15.04 9.86
C LEU A 139 -7.47 16.07 10.94
N THR A 140 -6.21 16.15 11.37
CA THR A 140 -5.72 17.23 12.24
C THR A 140 -4.75 18.11 11.48
N VAL A 141 -4.69 19.40 11.85
CA VAL A 141 -3.79 20.38 11.21
C VAL A 141 -2.32 20.18 11.65
N SER A 142 -2.04 19.32 12.64
CA SER A 142 -0.70 19.13 13.22
C SER A 142 0.03 17.89 12.68
N GLU A 143 1.33 17.82 12.94
CA GLU A 143 2.27 16.74 12.52
C GLU A 143 2.01 15.36 13.16
N GLY A 144 0.84 15.14 13.77
CA GLY A 144 0.45 13.88 14.40
C GLY A 144 0.18 12.74 13.41
N ILE A 145 -0.12 11.54 13.94
CA ILE A 145 -0.62 10.44 13.13
C ILE A 145 -1.93 10.88 12.47
N VAL A 146 -1.99 10.80 11.15
CA VAL A 146 -3.18 11.14 10.37
C VAL A 146 -3.93 9.90 9.89
N PHE A 147 -3.23 8.77 9.73
CA PHE A 147 -3.83 7.54 9.20
C PHE A 147 -3.34 6.28 9.91
N VAL A 148 -4.21 5.27 9.94
CA VAL A 148 -3.90 3.90 10.33
C VAL A 148 -4.11 2.98 9.13
N ARG A 149 -3.05 2.27 8.73
CA ARG A 149 -3.06 1.23 7.71
C ARG A 149 -3.55 -0.07 8.34
N VAL A 150 -4.75 -0.48 7.98
CA VAL A 150 -5.31 -1.78 8.34
C VAL A 150 -4.82 -2.78 7.31
N ILE A 151 -3.93 -3.68 7.72
CA ILE A 151 -3.21 -4.62 6.85
C ILE A 151 -3.77 -6.02 7.05
N LEU A 152 -4.11 -6.65 5.93
CA LEU A 152 -4.42 -8.08 5.87
C LEU A 152 -3.46 -8.79 4.91
N VAL A 153 -3.36 -10.10 5.04
CA VAL A 153 -2.67 -10.97 4.10
C VAL A 153 -3.71 -11.90 3.50
N ASP A 154 -3.76 -11.98 2.17
CA ASP A 154 -4.65 -12.91 1.47
C ASP A 154 -4.00 -14.29 1.25
N ASP A 155 -4.74 -15.23 0.65
CA ASP A 155 -4.26 -16.59 0.37
C ASP A 155 -3.16 -16.64 -0.70
N SER A 156 -3.01 -15.58 -1.51
CA SER A 156 -1.90 -15.43 -2.45
C SER A 156 -0.64 -14.83 -1.81
N VAL A 157 -0.64 -14.68 -0.48
CA VAL A 157 0.45 -14.12 0.34
C VAL A 157 0.72 -12.65 0.00
N GLN A 158 -0.29 -11.93 -0.51
CA GLN A 158 -0.19 -10.50 -0.80
C GLN A 158 -0.70 -9.69 0.39
N TYR A 159 0.09 -8.69 0.79
CA TYR A 159 -0.34 -7.71 1.77
C TYR A 159 -1.32 -6.73 1.13
N ARG A 160 -2.55 -6.70 1.62
CA ARG A 160 -3.57 -5.73 1.21
C ARG A 160 -3.83 -4.74 2.33
N CYS A 161 -4.28 -3.54 1.97
CA CYS A 161 -4.36 -2.42 2.90
C CYS A 161 -5.64 -1.60 2.69
N ARG A 162 -6.27 -1.23 3.81
CA ARG A 162 -7.21 -0.11 3.90
C ARG A 162 -6.56 0.99 4.72
N VAL A 163 -6.66 2.24 4.25
CA VAL A 163 -6.12 3.40 4.97
C VAL A 163 -7.28 4.11 5.64
N ILE A 164 -7.24 4.24 6.96
CA ILE A 164 -8.34 4.81 7.75
C ILE A 164 -7.84 6.06 8.46
N PRO A 165 -8.59 7.18 8.43
CA PRO A 165 -8.27 8.35 9.24
C PRO A 165 -8.15 8.00 10.72
N VAL A 166 -7.18 8.59 11.42
CA VAL A 166 -6.82 8.20 12.79
C VAL A 166 -8.02 8.22 13.74
N LYS A 167 -8.89 9.24 13.63
CA LYS A 167 -10.07 9.37 14.49
C LYS A 167 -11.09 8.29 14.20
N CYS A 168 -11.46 8.09 12.93
CA CYS A 168 -12.35 7.00 12.52
C CYS A 168 -11.82 5.63 12.98
N PHE A 169 -10.51 5.41 12.93
CA PHE A 169 -9.91 4.19 13.45
C PHE A 169 -10.13 4.01 14.96
N TYR A 170 -9.78 5.02 15.78
CA TYR A 170 -9.87 4.92 17.23
C TYR A 170 -11.30 5.03 17.77
N ASP A 171 -12.20 5.71 17.07
CA ASP A 171 -13.58 5.85 17.52
C ASP A 171 -14.44 4.65 17.08
N VAL A 172 -14.18 4.11 15.89
CA VAL A 172 -15.05 3.11 15.24
C VAL A 172 -14.29 1.84 14.88
N ALA A 173 -13.31 1.91 13.98
CA ALA A 173 -12.76 0.71 13.33
C ALA A 173 -12.00 -0.21 14.28
N ARG A 174 -11.41 0.28 15.36
CA ARG A 174 -10.74 -0.58 16.36
C ARG A 174 -11.69 -1.48 17.13
N HIS A 175 -12.96 -1.08 17.26
CA HIS A 175 -13.98 -1.79 18.05
C HIS A 175 -14.90 -2.60 17.16
N ASN A 176 -15.26 -2.02 16.01
CA ASN A 176 -16.19 -2.63 15.08
C ASN A 176 -15.47 -3.40 13.97
N GLY A 177 -14.20 -3.14 13.71
CA GLY A 177 -13.50 -3.68 12.55
C GLY A 177 -13.94 -3.03 11.23
N VAL A 178 -13.41 -3.56 10.14
CA VAL A 178 -13.60 -3.04 8.77
C VAL A 178 -14.20 -4.12 7.90
N GLY A 179 -15.30 -3.82 7.21
CA GLY A 179 -15.93 -4.76 6.27
C GLY A 179 -15.07 -5.01 5.05
N LEU A 180 -14.99 -6.27 4.60
CA LEU A 180 -14.34 -6.65 3.35
C LEU A 180 -15.06 -7.84 2.70
N THR A 181 -15.10 -7.90 1.38
CA THR A 181 -15.81 -8.96 0.65
C THR A 181 -15.03 -10.28 0.68
N PHE A 182 -15.74 -11.41 0.56
CA PHE A 182 -15.11 -12.75 0.50
C PHE A 182 -14.14 -12.90 -0.68
N ALA A 183 -14.41 -12.21 -1.79
CA ALA A 183 -13.56 -12.16 -2.97
C ALA A 183 -12.08 -11.91 -2.64
N ILE A 184 -11.79 -11.20 -1.56
CA ILE A 184 -10.41 -10.87 -1.19
C ILE A 184 -9.50 -12.08 -1.01
N MET A 185 -10.03 -13.20 -0.49
CA MET A 185 -9.26 -14.44 -0.31
C MET A 185 -9.22 -15.26 -1.59
N GLY A 186 -10.11 -14.99 -2.55
CA GLY A 186 -10.04 -15.60 -3.87
C GLY A 186 -9.00 -14.96 -4.79
N MET A 187 -8.52 -13.76 -4.46
CA MET A 187 -7.65 -12.98 -5.34
C MET A 187 -6.34 -13.73 -5.65
N THR A 188 -5.96 -13.78 -6.93
CA THR A 188 -4.72 -14.42 -7.34
C THR A 188 -3.53 -13.45 -7.32
N SER A 189 -2.31 -13.99 -7.28
CA SER A 189 -1.09 -13.19 -7.35
C SER A 189 -0.74 -12.69 -8.77
N PHE A 190 -1.37 -13.24 -9.82
CA PHE A 190 -1.06 -12.92 -11.22
C PHE A 190 -2.17 -12.14 -11.94
N SER A 191 -3.37 -12.07 -11.38
CA SER A 191 -4.50 -11.33 -11.94
C SER A 191 -5.22 -10.53 -10.86
N ASP A 192 -5.81 -9.41 -11.26
CA ASP A 192 -6.64 -8.59 -10.36
C ASP A 192 -8.08 -9.12 -10.33
N GLY A 193 -8.22 -10.39 -9.92
CA GLY A 193 -9.51 -11.05 -9.81
C GLY A 193 -9.46 -12.36 -9.02
N PRO A 194 -10.61 -12.83 -8.51
CA PRO A 194 -10.68 -14.10 -7.80
C PRO A 194 -10.46 -15.29 -8.75
N ALA A 195 -9.86 -16.36 -8.25
CA ALA A 195 -9.72 -17.61 -8.99
C ALA A 195 -11.08 -18.26 -9.23
N ASP A 196 -11.25 -18.81 -10.44
CA ASP A 196 -12.44 -19.57 -10.83
C ASP A 196 -12.64 -20.80 -9.94
N GLY A 197 -13.90 -21.12 -9.61
CA GLY A 197 -14.25 -22.32 -8.85
C GLY A 197 -13.97 -22.26 -7.34
N THR A 198 -13.62 -21.10 -6.79
CA THR A 198 -13.38 -20.91 -5.36
C THR A 198 -14.65 -20.59 -4.55
N ASP A 199 -15.74 -20.21 -5.20
CA ASP A 199 -16.96 -19.62 -4.60
C ASP A 199 -16.73 -18.34 -3.76
N LEU A 200 -15.48 -17.85 -3.70
CA LEU A 200 -15.09 -16.60 -3.06
C LEU A 200 -15.37 -15.44 -4.01
N THR A 201 -16.63 -14.99 -4.02
CA THR A 201 -17.13 -13.92 -4.90
C THR A 201 -17.29 -12.59 -4.16
N GLY A 202 -17.76 -11.56 -4.86
CA GLY A 202 -18.12 -10.28 -4.23
C GLY A 202 -19.32 -10.36 -3.27
N MET A 203 -19.98 -11.52 -3.18
CA MET A 203 -21.10 -11.76 -2.27
C MET A 203 -20.61 -12.25 -0.91
N GLY A 204 -21.05 -11.58 0.15
CA GLY A 204 -20.64 -11.87 1.53
C GLY A 204 -19.57 -10.90 2.03
N GLU A 205 -19.52 -10.76 3.35
CA GLU A 205 -18.63 -9.82 4.04
C GLU A 205 -17.99 -10.51 5.23
N ILE A 206 -16.68 -10.31 5.38
CA ILE A 206 -15.94 -10.54 6.63
C ILE A 206 -15.67 -9.21 7.33
N ARG A 207 -15.42 -9.30 8.64
CA ARG A 207 -14.93 -8.21 9.45
C ARG A 207 -13.43 -8.37 9.70
N LEU A 208 -12.65 -7.35 9.35
CA LEU A 208 -11.25 -7.24 9.72
C LEU A 208 -11.15 -6.58 11.09
N MET A 209 -10.74 -7.36 12.09
CA MET A 209 -10.59 -6.91 13.46
C MET A 209 -9.14 -6.52 13.74
N PRO A 210 -8.82 -5.24 14.05
CA PRO A 210 -7.44 -4.82 14.28
C PRO A 210 -6.78 -5.49 15.51
N ASP A 211 -5.63 -6.14 15.32
CA ASP A 211 -4.79 -6.68 16.38
C ASP A 211 -3.89 -5.57 16.94
N LEU A 212 -4.34 -4.93 18.02
CA LEU A 212 -3.63 -3.80 18.63
C LEU A 212 -2.26 -4.18 19.20
N LEU A 213 -1.99 -5.47 19.50
CA LEU A 213 -0.66 -5.93 19.91
C LEU A 213 0.32 -5.95 18.73
N ALA A 214 -0.20 -6.11 17.53
CA ALA A 214 0.55 -6.03 16.28
C ALA A 214 0.65 -4.61 15.69
N LYS A 215 0.09 -3.59 16.36
CA LYS A 215 0.18 -2.19 15.89
C LYS A 215 1.61 -1.67 15.94
N ARG A 216 2.05 -0.99 14.88
CA ARG A 216 3.37 -0.36 14.77
C ARG A 216 3.25 1.01 14.11
N THR A 217 4.13 1.95 14.46
CA THR A 217 4.33 3.16 13.65
C THR A 217 5.08 2.78 12.37
N VAL A 218 4.68 3.35 11.23
CA VAL A 218 5.32 3.06 9.95
C VAL A 218 6.73 3.69 9.92
N PRO A 219 7.83 2.91 9.80
CA PRO A 219 9.18 3.44 9.95
C PRO A 219 9.54 4.56 8.96
N TRP A 220 8.99 4.50 7.74
CA TRP A 220 9.22 5.48 6.68
C TRP A 220 8.15 6.58 6.57
N SER A 221 7.08 6.51 7.37
CA SER A 221 6.01 7.53 7.40
C SER A 221 5.58 7.77 8.85
N ARG A 222 6.22 8.74 9.50
CA ARG A 222 6.00 9.03 10.94
C ARG A 222 4.59 9.51 11.27
N GLN A 223 3.79 9.87 10.26
CA GLN A 223 2.41 10.31 10.42
C GLN A 223 1.41 9.16 10.18
N GLU A 224 1.90 7.92 10.07
CA GLU A 224 1.07 6.76 9.80
C GLU A 224 1.38 5.62 10.78
N GLU A 225 0.35 4.91 11.18
CA GLU A 225 0.45 3.63 11.87
C GLU A 225 0.05 2.49 10.93
N MET A 226 0.44 1.28 11.28
CA MET A 226 -0.05 0.06 10.66
C MET A 226 -0.47 -0.94 11.72
N VAL A 227 -1.49 -1.74 11.41
CA VAL A 227 -2.04 -2.76 12.29
C VAL A 227 -2.42 -3.98 11.46
N LEU A 228 -1.98 -5.16 11.91
CA LEU A 228 -2.43 -6.42 11.31
C LEU A 228 -3.85 -6.73 11.79
N THR A 229 -4.59 -7.52 11.02
CA THR A 229 -5.98 -7.85 11.36
C THR A 229 -6.20 -9.34 11.57
N ASP A 230 -7.19 -9.62 12.42
CA ASP A 230 -7.92 -10.88 12.45
C ASP A 230 -9.10 -10.83 11.49
N MET A 231 -9.52 -11.97 10.95
CA MET A 231 -10.68 -12.06 10.04
C MET A 231 -11.82 -12.83 10.72
N GLU A 232 -12.96 -12.18 10.85
CA GLU A 232 -14.15 -12.73 11.49
C GLU A 232 -15.32 -12.79 10.51
N LEU A 233 -16.03 -13.92 10.50
CA LEU A 233 -17.28 -14.08 9.73
C LEU A 233 -18.45 -13.39 10.43
N LYS A 234 -18.47 -13.46 11.76
CA LYS A 234 -19.38 -12.76 12.66
C LYS A 234 -18.59 -12.31 13.89
N PRO A 235 -19.06 -11.32 14.66
CA PRO A 235 -18.35 -10.88 15.86
C PRO A 235 -17.94 -12.04 16.78
N GLY A 236 -16.63 -12.22 16.97
CA GLY A 236 -16.03 -13.30 17.77
C GLY A 236 -15.97 -14.67 17.11
N GLU A 237 -16.43 -14.82 15.87
CA GLU A 237 -16.38 -16.05 15.07
C GLU A 237 -15.33 -15.89 13.97
N ALA A 238 -14.13 -16.47 14.20
CA ALA A 238 -13.06 -16.44 13.22
C ALA A 238 -13.47 -17.14 11.92
N TRP A 239 -13.12 -16.55 10.79
CA TRP A 239 -13.43 -17.13 9.48
C TRP A 239 -12.54 -18.33 9.17
N GLU A 240 -13.07 -19.33 8.47
CA GLU A 240 -12.36 -20.59 8.19
C GLU A 240 -11.13 -20.41 7.30
N TYR A 241 -11.17 -19.44 6.38
CA TYR A 241 -10.07 -19.09 5.49
C TYR A 241 -8.99 -18.26 6.19
N TYR A 242 -9.16 -17.87 7.46
CA TYR A 242 -8.22 -16.98 8.14
C TYR A 242 -6.90 -17.69 8.50
N PRO A 243 -5.76 -17.37 7.84
CA PRO A 243 -4.54 -18.19 7.99
C PRO A 243 -3.92 -18.14 9.39
N ARG A 244 -3.95 -16.97 10.06
CA ARG A 244 -3.35 -16.86 11.41
C ARG A 244 -4.17 -17.62 12.45
N GLU A 245 -5.48 -17.74 12.29
CA GLU A 245 -6.29 -18.55 13.20
C GLU A 245 -6.03 -20.04 12.99
N ASN A 246 -5.88 -20.49 11.74
CA ASN A 246 -5.49 -21.86 11.45
C ASN A 246 -4.10 -22.20 12.05
N LEU A 247 -3.15 -21.26 12.01
CA LEU A 247 -1.87 -21.38 12.71
C LEU A 247 -2.04 -21.44 14.23
N ARG A 248 -2.85 -20.55 14.83
CA ARG A 248 -3.12 -20.55 16.28
C ARG A 248 -3.72 -21.88 16.74
N LYS A 249 -4.66 -22.45 15.98
CA LYS A 249 -5.24 -23.77 16.25
C LYS A 249 -4.17 -24.86 16.22
N GLY A 250 -3.30 -24.88 15.22
CA GLY A 250 -2.20 -25.85 15.12
C GLY A 250 -1.21 -25.75 16.29
N VAL A 251 -0.78 -24.53 16.64
CA VAL A 251 0.12 -24.30 17.78
C VAL A 251 -0.55 -24.67 19.11
N LYS A 252 -1.85 -24.39 19.25
CA LYS A 252 -2.63 -24.76 20.43
C LYS A 252 -2.75 -26.28 20.58
N SER A 253 -3.06 -27.02 19.52
CA SER A 253 -3.08 -28.49 19.55
C SER A 253 -1.72 -29.07 19.97
N SER A 254 -0.60 -28.53 19.45
CA SER A 254 0.74 -28.94 19.87
C SER A 254 0.94 -28.81 21.40
N LYS A 255 0.43 -27.71 21.98
CA LYS A 255 0.53 -27.46 23.41
C LYS A 255 -0.42 -28.31 24.23
N ASP A 256 -1.68 -28.39 23.83
CA ASP A 256 -2.74 -29.06 24.60
C ASP A 256 -2.58 -30.60 24.57
N GLU A 257 -2.19 -31.17 23.43
CA GLU A 257 -2.08 -32.62 23.24
C GLU A 257 -0.71 -33.17 23.64
N PHE A 258 0.37 -32.41 23.37
CA PHE A 258 1.74 -32.90 23.53
C PHE A 258 2.56 -32.15 24.57
N ASN A 259 2.02 -31.06 25.14
CA ASN A 259 2.77 -30.13 25.99
C ASN A 259 4.09 -29.69 25.32
N LEU A 260 3.98 -29.32 24.04
CA LEU A 260 5.09 -28.85 23.21
C LEU A 260 4.77 -27.47 22.64
N GLU A 261 5.69 -26.53 22.84
CA GLU A 261 5.65 -25.19 22.29
C GLU A 261 6.55 -25.13 21.06
N MET A 262 6.03 -24.63 19.94
CA MET A 262 6.79 -24.52 18.69
C MET A 262 7.43 -23.14 18.59
N ASN A 263 8.72 -23.12 18.24
CA ASN A 263 9.47 -21.91 17.89
C ASN A 263 9.85 -21.96 16.42
N ALA A 264 9.81 -20.80 15.76
CA ALA A 264 10.18 -20.65 14.35
C ALA A 264 11.10 -19.44 14.15
N GLY A 265 12.20 -19.65 13.43
CA GLY A 265 13.09 -18.59 12.92
C GLY A 265 13.05 -18.58 11.40
N PHE A 266 12.96 -17.40 10.80
CA PHE A 266 12.87 -17.23 9.34
C PHE A 266 14.10 -16.50 8.82
N GLU A 267 14.78 -17.07 7.82
CA GLU A 267 15.88 -16.43 7.10
C GLU A 267 15.38 -16.06 5.70
N ASN A 268 15.17 -14.78 5.43
CA ASN A 268 14.64 -14.31 4.16
C ASN A 268 15.76 -13.76 3.28
N GLU A 269 16.00 -14.41 2.14
CA GLU A 269 16.89 -13.89 1.10
C GLU A 269 16.13 -12.96 0.16
N LEU A 270 16.81 -11.95 -0.37
CA LEU A 270 16.22 -10.99 -1.30
C LEU A 270 17.25 -10.42 -2.27
N HIS A 271 16.81 -10.08 -3.47
CA HIS A 271 17.64 -9.36 -4.44
C HIS A 271 17.42 -7.85 -4.32
N LEU A 272 18.50 -7.08 -4.20
CA LEU A 272 18.48 -5.63 -4.34
C LEU A 272 18.85 -5.24 -5.76
N LEU A 273 17.83 -4.97 -6.57
CA LEU A 273 18.01 -4.63 -7.99
C LEU A 273 18.01 -3.12 -8.21
N ARG A 274 18.79 -2.67 -9.21
CA ARG A 274 18.64 -1.33 -9.79
C ARG A 274 17.42 -1.36 -10.72
N ALA A 275 16.58 -0.34 -10.67
CA ALA A 275 15.26 -0.22 -11.34
C ALA A 275 15.18 -0.45 -12.87
N ILE A 276 16.27 -0.83 -13.53
CA ILE A 276 16.38 -1.01 -14.99
C ILE A 276 16.68 -2.47 -15.37
N LEU A 277 17.13 -3.31 -14.43
CA LEU A 277 17.51 -4.69 -14.71
C LEU A 277 16.35 -5.65 -14.44
N ARG A 278 16.07 -6.50 -15.44
CA ARG A 278 15.23 -7.70 -15.28
C ARG A 278 16.10 -8.85 -14.76
N TYR A 279 15.50 -9.77 -14.00
CA TYR A 279 16.13 -11.01 -13.56
C TYR A 279 16.78 -11.72 -14.74
N ALA A 280 18.06 -12.11 -14.58
CA ALA A 280 18.68 -13.05 -15.50
C ALA A 280 18.20 -14.47 -15.12
N LEU A 281 17.79 -15.26 -16.11
CA LEU A 281 17.28 -16.63 -15.92
C LEU A 281 18.26 -17.60 -15.22
N ASN A 282 19.54 -17.22 -15.09
CA ASN A 282 20.62 -18.04 -14.54
C ASN A 282 21.21 -17.48 -13.22
N ASP A 283 20.50 -16.59 -12.54
CA ASP A 283 20.97 -16.03 -11.27
C ASP A 283 20.63 -16.94 -10.08
N ILE A 284 21.28 -16.71 -8.93
CA ILE A 284 21.02 -17.45 -7.69
C ILE A 284 19.59 -17.19 -7.22
N ALA A 285 18.87 -18.22 -6.78
CA ALA A 285 17.51 -18.06 -6.27
C ALA A 285 17.50 -17.42 -4.87
N SER A 286 16.38 -16.77 -4.49
CA SER A 286 16.11 -16.38 -3.10
C SER A 286 15.31 -17.47 -2.39
N GLY A 287 15.85 -17.96 -1.28
CA GLY A 287 15.17 -18.87 -0.35
C GLY A 287 14.55 -18.18 0.86
N CYS A 288 13.70 -18.93 1.55
CA CYS A 288 13.24 -18.63 2.91
C CYS A 288 13.50 -19.87 3.77
N HIS A 289 14.60 -19.90 4.52
CA HIS A 289 14.84 -21.02 5.45
C HIS A 289 13.99 -20.84 6.70
N VAL A 290 13.36 -21.93 7.14
CA VAL A 290 12.56 -21.96 8.36
C VAL A 290 13.21 -22.92 9.36
N HIS A 291 13.69 -22.36 10.46
CA HIS A 291 14.29 -23.10 11.56
C HIS A 291 13.22 -23.39 12.60
N LEU A 292 12.91 -24.66 12.83
CA LEU A 292 11.87 -25.09 13.76
C LEU A 292 12.49 -25.77 14.98
N SER A 293 11.92 -25.51 16.16
CA SER A 293 12.21 -26.30 17.36
C SER A 293 10.95 -26.50 18.20
N LEU A 294 10.91 -27.60 18.95
CA LEU A 294 9.89 -27.85 19.95
C LEU A 294 10.49 -27.71 21.33
N SER A 295 9.80 -27.00 22.23
CA SER A 295 10.22 -26.82 23.62
C SER A 295 9.18 -27.32 24.60
N ARG A 296 9.63 -27.85 25.74
CA ARG A 296 8.78 -28.21 26.88
C ARG A 296 9.36 -27.59 28.14
N SER A 297 8.56 -26.76 28.81
CA SER A 297 8.98 -26.03 30.02
C SER A 297 10.33 -25.31 29.85
N GLY A 298 10.53 -24.65 28.70
CA GLY A 298 11.76 -23.94 28.36
C GLY A 298 12.93 -24.80 27.86
N ASN A 299 12.82 -26.13 27.86
CA ASN A 299 13.87 -27.02 27.36
C ASN A 299 13.63 -27.39 25.90
N ASN A 300 14.69 -27.34 25.08
CA ASN A 300 14.62 -27.74 23.68
C ASN A 300 14.54 -29.26 23.56
N MET A 301 13.42 -29.75 23.02
CA MET A 301 13.12 -31.18 22.88
C MET A 301 13.80 -31.84 21.69
N PHE A 302 14.49 -31.09 20.82
CA PHE A 302 15.24 -31.64 19.69
C PHE A 302 16.67 -32.04 20.06
N MET A 303 17.18 -31.57 21.20
CA MET A 303 18.54 -31.84 21.63
C MET A 303 18.74 -33.31 22.00
N GLY A 304 19.69 -33.97 21.35
CA GLY A 304 20.14 -35.30 21.71
C GLY A 304 20.88 -35.35 23.04
N SER A 305 21.15 -36.56 23.51
CA SER A 305 21.93 -36.79 24.73
C SER A 305 23.39 -36.37 24.57
N ASN A 306 23.96 -35.83 25.65
CA ASN A 306 25.38 -35.43 25.69
C ASN A 306 26.35 -36.63 25.85
N ASP A 307 25.83 -37.84 26.03
CA ASP A 307 26.62 -39.06 26.25
C ASP A 307 27.01 -39.78 24.93
N GLY A 308 26.65 -39.20 23.79
CA GLY A 308 26.96 -39.73 22.47
C GLY A 308 26.05 -40.86 22.00
N SER A 309 24.98 -41.19 22.73
CA SER A 309 24.00 -42.20 22.31
C SER A 309 23.04 -41.71 21.23
N SER A 310 22.86 -40.39 21.10
CA SER A 310 22.05 -39.76 20.06
C SER A 310 22.77 -39.67 18.70
N GLN A 311 22.16 -40.21 17.65
CA GLN A 311 22.65 -40.05 16.28
C GLN A 311 22.46 -38.59 15.82
N TYR A 312 23.50 -38.00 15.21
CA TYR A 312 23.52 -36.62 14.71
C TYR A 312 23.19 -35.53 15.75
N GLY A 313 23.29 -35.84 17.05
CA GLY A 313 22.95 -34.89 18.13
C GLY A 313 21.44 -34.62 18.27
N MET A 314 20.60 -35.51 17.76
CA MET A 314 19.14 -35.36 17.77
C MET A 314 18.48 -36.27 18.80
N SER A 315 17.42 -35.76 19.42
CA SER A 315 16.54 -36.56 20.26
C SER A 315 15.63 -37.45 19.40
N LYS A 316 14.96 -38.41 20.05
CA LYS A 316 13.91 -39.19 19.37
C LYS A 316 12.78 -38.31 18.83
N THR A 317 12.42 -37.25 19.56
CA THR A 317 11.39 -36.28 19.14
C THR A 317 11.80 -35.52 17.88
N ALA A 318 13.07 -35.13 17.74
CA ALA A 318 13.57 -34.49 16.52
C ALA A 318 13.50 -35.43 15.32
N GLU A 319 13.90 -36.70 15.50
CA GLU A 319 13.82 -37.72 14.44
C GLU A 319 12.37 -37.92 13.96
N GLU A 320 11.43 -38.06 14.90
CA GLU A 320 10.01 -38.27 14.59
C GLU A 320 9.38 -37.03 13.93
N PHE A 321 9.73 -35.83 14.40
CA PHE A 321 9.28 -34.59 13.79
C PHE A 321 9.76 -34.49 12.34
N MET A 322 11.05 -34.72 12.08
CA MET A 322 11.59 -34.71 10.72
C MET A 322 10.97 -35.80 9.86
N ALA A 323 10.77 -37.02 10.39
CA ALA A 323 10.11 -38.10 9.67
C ALA A 323 8.70 -37.70 9.23
N GLY A 324 7.94 -37.01 10.09
CA GLY A 324 6.64 -36.44 9.73
C GLY A 324 6.72 -35.42 8.61
N VAL A 325 7.66 -34.46 8.70
CA VAL A 325 7.89 -33.46 7.64
C VAL A 325 8.22 -34.13 6.31
N PHE A 326 9.13 -35.11 6.30
CA PHE A 326 9.49 -35.84 5.08
C PHE A 326 8.31 -36.66 4.53
N SER A 327 7.54 -37.32 5.40
CA SER A 327 6.36 -38.09 5.01
C SER A 327 5.28 -37.24 4.35
N HIS A 328 5.21 -35.94 4.70
CA HIS A 328 4.21 -35.01 4.17
C HIS A 328 4.77 -33.97 3.18
N LEU A 329 6.04 -34.11 2.78
CA LEU A 329 6.75 -33.08 2.02
C LEU A 329 6.01 -32.65 0.75
N SER A 330 5.47 -33.61 -0.03
CA SER A 330 4.70 -33.31 -1.25
C SER A 330 3.48 -32.43 -1.00
N SER A 331 2.77 -32.64 0.11
CA SER A 331 1.61 -31.83 0.48
C SER A 331 2.01 -30.48 1.06
N VAL A 332 3.10 -30.44 1.84
CA VAL A 332 3.64 -29.20 2.43
C VAL A 332 4.15 -28.24 1.36
N LEU A 333 4.75 -28.76 0.27
CA LEU A 333 5.25 -27.95 -0.85
C LEU A 333 4.20 -27.03 -1.46
N ALA A 334 2.93 -27.44 -1.47
CA ALA A 334 1.83 -26.60 -1.95
C ALA A 334 1.64 -25.32 -1.12
N PHE A 335 2.11 -25.29 0.13
CA PHE A 335 2.00 -24.14 1.03
C PHE A 335 3.33 -23.37 1.16
N ILE A 336 4.48 -24.06 1.14
CA ILE A 336 5.80 -23.42 1.32
C ILE A 336 6.45 -22.97 0.01
N SER A 337 5.95 -23.43 -1.14
CA SER A 337 6.40 -22.99 -2.47
C SER A 337 5.20 -22.89 -3.44
N PRO A 338 4.21 -22.04 -3.13
CA PRO A 338 2.91 -22.05 -3.80
C PRO A 338 2.88 -21.43 -5.21
N HIS A 339 3.94 -20.71 -5.59
CA HIS A 339 3.98 -19.94 -6.83
C HIS A 339 4.78 -20.64 -7.93
N PRO A 340 4.25 -20.77 -9.17
CA PRO A 340 5.08 -21.13 -10.31
C PRO A 340 6.10 -20.01 -10.55
N LYS A 341 7.35 -20.38 -10.85
CA LYS A 341 8.42 -19.44 -11.18
C LYS A 341 8.28 -18.87 -12.60
#